data_AF-A0A258L842-F1
#
_entry.id   AF-A0A258L842-F1
#
_cell.length_a   1.000
_cell.length_b   1.000
_cell.length_c   1.000
_cell.angle_alpha   90.00
_cell.angle_beta   90.00
_cell.angle_gamma   90.00
#
_symmetry.space_group_name_H-M   'P 1'
#
loop_
_entity.id
_entity.type
_entity.pdbx_description
1 polymer ?
#
loop_
_entity_poly.entity_id
_entity_poly.type
_entity_poly.pdbx_seq_one_letter_code
_entity_poly.pdbx_strand_id
1 'polypeptide(L)'
;LNAMNRKHKADDFRKVIARLRDLRPDMAFTSDFIVGHPGESDADFEATMALVRETRFALAYSFKYSTRPGTPAAGLPQLPEEVKDARLYELQAELRRQQDEFNASTVGLTTPVLFTGTGRYGGQIAGRSLYAQPVVVESPVELTGEIHSVTITHANPNSLLGNLIQSKETIPA
;
A
#
# COMPACT_ATOMS: atom_id res chain seq x y z
N LEU A 1 -8.92 -10.58 16.12
CA LEU A 1 -9.39 -11.35 14.92
C LEU A 1 -10.76 -12.02 15.11
N ASN A 2 -10.97 -12.84 16.14
CA ASN A 2 -12.26 -13.54 16.37
C ASN A 2 -13.45 -12.59 16.58
N ALA A 3 -13.25 -11.49 17.32
CA ALA A 3 -14.28 -10.46 17.52
C ALA A 3 -14.74 -9.78 16.21
N MET A 4 -13.90 -9.84 15.16
CA MET A 4 -14.20 -9.34 13.81
C MET A 4 -14.68 -10.45 12.86
N ASN A 5 -15.04 -11.64 13.39
CA ASN A 5 -15.48 -12.80 12.62
C ASN A 5 -14.49 -13.26 11.54
N ARG A 6 -13.19 -13.06 11.75
CA ARG A 6 -12.14 -13.56 10.85
C ARG A 6 -11.93 -15.05 11.12
N LYS A 7 -12.00 -15.86 10.07
CA LYS A 7 -11.84 -17.34 10.14
C LYS A 7 -10.38 -17.81 10.04
N HIS A 8 -9.43 -16.94 10.36
CA HIS A 8 -7.99 -17.23 10.33
C HIS A 8 -7.31 -16.52 11.51
N LYS A 9 -6.14 -17.03 11.90
CA LYS A 9 -5.27 -16.44 12.93
C LYS A 9 -4.15 -15.63 12.27
N ALA A 10 -3.47 -14.82 13.08
CA ALA A 10 -2.31 -14.05 12.63
C ALA A 10 -1.20 -14.98 12.10
N ASP A 11 -1.01 -16.16 12.70
CA ASP A 11 0.00 -17.12 12.26
C ASP A 11 -0.34 -17.79 10.93
N ASP A 12 -1.63 -17.95 10.62
CA ASP A 12 -2.06 -18.45 9.30
C ASP A 12 -1.69 -17.42 8.23
N PHE A 13 -1.93 -16.14 8.51
CA PHE A 13 -1.49 -15.04 7.64
C PHE A 13 0.03 -15.01 7.47
N ARG A 14 0.80 -15.13 8.57
CA ARG A 14 2.28 -15.16 8.51
C ARG A 14 2.80 -16.29 7.63
N LYS A 15 2.23 -17.50 7.74
CA LYS A 15 2.59 -18.65 6.90
C LYS A 15 2.34 -18.38 5.42
N VAL A 16 1.23 -17.72 5.09
CA VAL A 16 0.91 -17.34 3.71
C VAL A 16 1.93 -16.32 3.18
N ILE A 17 2.21 -15.26 3.94
CA ILE A 17 3.21 -14.24 3.56
C ILE A 17 4.58 -14.87 3.36
N ALA A 18 5.04 -15.72 4.29
CA ALA A 18 6.33 -16.39 4.19
C ALA A 18 6.43 -17.25 2.92
N ARG A 19 5.40 -18.05 2.63
CA ARG A 19 5.36 -18.88 1.41
C ARG A 19 5.36 -18.05 0.13
N LEU A 20 4.64 -16.94 0.10
CA LEU A 20 4.59 -16.06 -1.08
C LEU A 20 5.94 -15.38 -1.33
N ARG A 21 6.63 -14.95 -0.27
CA ARG A 21 7.98 -14.37 -0.37
C ARG A 21 9.03 -15.37 -0.84
N ASP A 22 8.94 -16.61 -0.38
CA ASP A 22 9.84 -17.69 -0.83
C ASP A 22 9.69 -17.96 -2.33
N LEU A 23 8.45 -17.93 -2.84
CA LEU A 23 8.16 -18.13 -4.27
C LEU A 23 8.46 -16.90 -5.14
N ARG A 24 8.25 -15.69 -4.61
CA ARG A 24 8.46 -14.40 -5.30
C ARG A 24 9.02 -13.36 -4.32
N PRO A 25 10.35 -13.25 -4.22
CA PRO A 25 11.00 -12.32 -3.29
C PRO A 25 10.68 -10.84 -3.55
N ASP A 26 10.31 -10.49 -4.78
CA ASP A 26 9.93 -9.16 -5.24
C ASP A 26 8.46 -8.79 -4.94
N MET A 27 7.70 -9.67 -4.29
CA MET A 27 6.28 -9.45 -4.05
C MET A 27 6.03 -8.31 -3.05
N ALA A 28 5.25 -7.33 -3.49
CA ALA A 28 4.73 -6.26 -2.65
C ALA A 28 3.38 -6.68 -2.03
N PHE A 29 3.18 -6.37 -0.75
CA PHE A 29 1.94 -6.66 -0.04
C PHE A 29 1.23 -5.38 0.34
N THR A 30 -0.10 -5.40 0.23
CA THR A 30 -0.97 -4.33 0.70
C THR A 30 -2.04 -4.87 1.65
N SER A 31 -2.60 -3.99 2.49
CA SER A 31 -3.67 -4.38 3.41
C SER A 31 -4.49 -3.20 3.89
N ASP A 32 -5.57 -3.51 4.62
CA ASP A 32 -6.44 -2.53 5.28
C ASP A 32 -6.53 -2.85 6.77
N PHE A 33 -6.29 -1.85 7.60
CA PHE A 33 -6.30 -1.96 9.05
C PHE A 33 -7.41 -1.12 9.67
N ILE A 34 -8.04 -1.68 10.71
CA ILE A 34 -8.99 -0.96 11.56
C ILE A 34 -8.47 -1.06 12.99
N VAL A 35 -8.21 0.10 13.62
CA VAL A 35 -7.85 0.20 15.03
C VAL A 35 -9.03 0.67 15.87
N GLY A 36 -8.99 0.42 17.17
CA GLY A 36 -10.02 0.89 18.10
C GLY A 36 -11.31 0.09 18.04
N HIS A 37 -11.26 -1.16 17.54
CA HIS A 37 -12.42 -2.06 17.58
C HIS A 37 -12.90 -2.23 19.03
N PRO A 38 -14.22 -2.29 19.29
CA PRO A 38 -14.71 -2.51 20.65
C PRO A 38 -14.07 -3.74 21.32
N GLY A 39 -13.51 -3.53 22.51
CA GLY A 39 -12.76 -4.55 23.25
C GLY A 39 -11.28 -4.73 22.86
N GLU A 40 -10.72 -3.93 21.95
CA GLU A 40 -9.30 -3.99 21.58
C GLU A 40 -8.40 -3.54 22.74
N SER A 41 -7.64 -4.45 23.32
CA SER A 41 -6.66 -4.15 24.36
C SER A 41 -5.37 -3.56 23.80
N ASP A 42 -4.53 -2.99 24.67
CA ASP A 42 -3.19 -2.52 24.26
C ASP A 42 -2.33 -3.66 23.72
N ALA A 43 -2.46 -4.86 24.28
CA ALA A 43 -1.76 -6.04 23.80
C ALA A 43 -2.23 -6.48 22.39
N ASP A 44 -3.53 -6.33 22.09
CA ASP A 44 -4.05 -6.62 20.73
C ASP A 44 -3.53 -5.60 19.71
N PHE A 45 -3.46 -4.32 20.11
CA PHE A 45 -2.90 -3.27 19.27
C PHE A 45 -1.41 -3.49 19.01
N GLU A 46 -0.61 -3.78 20.06
CA GLU A 46 0.81 -4.09 19.89
C GLU A 46 1.05 -5.35 19.04
N ALA A 47 0.21 -6.38 19.19
CA ALA A 47 0.28 -7.56 18.32
C ALA A 47 0.00 -7.21 16.84
N THR A 48 -0.89 -6.26 16.60
CA THR A 48 -1.15 -5.72 15.25
C THR A 48 0.05 -4.94 14.73
N MET A 49 0.64 -4.07 15.55
CA MET A 49 1.85 -3.32 15.19
C MET A 49 3.05 -4.23 14.93
N ALA A 50 3.23 -5.30 15.71
CA ALA A 50 4.25 -6.31 15.47
C ALA A 50 4.05 -7.00 14.12
N LEU A 51 2.81 -7.39 13.78
CA LEU A 51 2.50 -7.98 12.48
C LEU A 51 2.80 -7.01 11.33
N VAL A 52 2.46 -5.74 11.49
CA VAL A 52 2.76 -4.68 10.50
C VAL A 52 4.27 -4.53 10.31
N ARG A 53 5.04 -4.42 11.40
CA ARG A 53 6.51 -4.31 11.38
C ARG A 53 7.16 -5.52 10.70
N GLU A 54 6.70 -6.74 11.02
CA GLU A 54 7.18 -7.99 10.41
C GLU A 54 6.84 -8.10 8.91
N THR A 55 5.64 -7.64 8.53
CA THR A 55 5.13 -7.82 7.18
C THR A 55 5.62 -6.76 6.21
N ARG A 56 6.02 -5.56 6.65
CA ARG A 56 6.55 -4.49 5.77
C ARG A 56 5.69 -4.25 4.52
N PHE A 57 4.53 -3.64 4.70
CA PHE A 57 3.58 -3.39 3.61
C PHE A 57 4.07 -2.27 2.69
N ALA A 58 3.90 -2.46 1.38
CA ALA A 58 4.22 -1.47 0.36
C ALA A 58 3.20 -0.31 0.35
N LEU A 59 1.96 -0.61 0.70
CA LEU A 59 0.88 0.34 0.89
C LEU A 59 -0.14 -0.28 1.83
N ALA A 60 -0.73 0.48 2.73
CA ALA A 60 -1.90 0.04 3.46
C ALA A 60 -2.82 1.20 3.79
N TYR A 61 -4.12 0.93 3.82
CA TYR A 61 -5.09 1.86 4.38
C TYR A 61 -5.30 1.58 5.86
N SER A 62 -5.55 2.63 6.63
CA SER A 62 -5.77 2.53 8.07
C SER A 62 -6.93 3.43 8.48
N PHE A 63 -7.79 2.89 9.32
CA PHE A 63 -9.03 3.54 9.74
C PHE A 63 -9.23 3.35 11.25
N LYS A 64 -9.92 4.31 11.89
CA LYS A 64 -10.53 4.06 13.20
C LYS A 64 -11.82 3.27 13.02
N TYR A 65 -12.12 2.42 13.99
CA TYR A 65 -13.43 1.77 14.05
C TYR A 65 -14.54 2.82 14.18
N SER A 66 -15.50 2.74 13.27
CA SER A 66 -16.72 3.52 13.27
C SER A 66 -17.92 2.60 13.47
N THR A 67 -18.76 2.92 14.46
CA THR A 67 -19.94 2.12 14.78
C THR A 67 -20.91 2.12 13.61
N ARG A 68 -21.34 0.93 13.18
CA ARG A 68 -22.36 0.75 12.14
C ARG A 68 -23.60 0.11 12.75
N PRO A 69 -24.78 0.78 12.72
CA PRO A 69 -26.02 0.20 13.23
C PRO A 69 -26.29 -1.19 12.66
N GLY A 70 -26.76 -2.11 13.50
CA GLY A 70 -27.09 -3.49 13.12
C GLY A 70 -25.91 -4.47 13.12
N THR A 71 -24.68 -4.04 13.42
CA THR A 71 -23.52 -4.96 13.56
C THR A 71 -23.38 -5.47 14.99
N PRO A 72 -22.86 -6.70 15.22
CA PRO A 72 -22.61 -7.20 16.58
C PRO A 72 -21.73 -6.28 17.43
N ALA A 73 -20.75 -5.62 16.80
CA ALA A 73 -19.84 -4.69 17.48
C ALA A 73 -20.50 -3.36 17.89
N ALA A 74 -21.66 -3.01 17.32
CA ALA A 74 -22.34 -1.76 17.65
C ALA A 74 -22.91 -1.71 19.08
N GLY A 75 -23.24 -2.88 19.65
CA GLY A 75 -23.75 -2.99 21.02
C GLY A 75 -22.66 -3.11 22.08
N LEU A 76 -21.38 -3.17 21.69
CA LEU A 76 -20.26 -3.34 22.62
C LEU A 76 -19.78 -2.00 23.19
N PRO A 77 -19.21 -1.98 24.41
CA PRO A 77 -18.56 -0.79 24.95
C PRO A 77 -17.45 -0.29 24.02
N GLN A 78 -17.55 0.97 23.61
CA GLN A 78 -16.61 1.59 22.68
C GLN A 78 -15.36 2.06 23.41
N LEU A 79 -14.21 2.03 22.72
CA LEU A 79 -13.00 2.67 23.23
C LEU A 79 -13.14 4.21 23.20
N PRO A 80 -12.49 4.93 24.13
CA PRO A 80 -12.38 6.39 24.07
C PRO A 80 -11.77 6.85 22.75
N GLU A 81 -12.25 7.97 22.22
CA GLU A 81 -11.80 8.47 20.91
C GLU A 81 -10.31 8.82 20.92
N GLU A 82 -9.78 9.37 22.03
CA GLU A 82 -8.35 9.69 22.14
C GLU A 82 -7.46 8.45 22.01
N VAL A 83 -7.92 7.29 22.49
CA VAL A 83 -7.19 6.01 22.35
C VAL A 83 -7.17 5.57 20.88
N LYS A 84 -8.30 5.71 20.18
CA LYS A 84 -8.39 5.36 18.75
C LYS A 84 -7.52 6.28 17.91
N ASP A 85 -7.49 7.58 18.24
CA ASP A 85 -6.64 8.56 17.59
C ASP A 85 -5.16 8.25 17.77
N ALA A 86 -4.71 8.04 19.02
CA ALA A 86 -3.33 7.71 19.31
C ALA A 86 -2.87 6.45 18.55
N ARG A 87 -3.68 5.38 18.58
CA ARG A 87 -3.40 4.13 17.85
C ARG A 87 -3.35 4.33 16.33
N LEU A 88 -4.28 5.12 15.77
CA LEU A 88 -4.29 5.40 14.34
C LEU A 88 -3.03 6.18 13.93
N TYR A 89 -2.63 7.20 14.68
CA TYR A 89 -1.44 7.98 14.38
C TYR A 89 -0.17 7.14 14.44
N GLU A 90 -0.03 6.28 15.44
CA GLU A 90 1.11 5.38 15.55
C GLU A 90 1.17 4.39 14.37
N LEU A 91 0.04 3.75 14.05
CA LEU A 91 -0.04 2.83 12.92
C LEU A 91 0.27 3.54 11.59
N GLN A 92 -0.27 4.73 11.37
CA GLN A 92 -0.02 5.52 10.16
C GLN A 92 1.43 5.92 10.02
N ALA A 93 2.10 6.29 11.12
CA ALA A 93 3.52 6.62 11.10
C ALA A 93 4.38 5.42 10.66
N GLU A 94 4.11 4.24 11.19
CA GLU A 94 4.83 3.01 10.80
C GLU A 94 4.54 2.60 9.36
N LEU A 95 3.28 2.60 8.93
CA LEU A 95 2.91 2.28 7.55
C LEU A 95 3.51 3.26 6.55
N ARG A 96 3.53 4.56 6.89
CA ARG A 96 4.15 5.60 6.05
C ARG A 96 5.65 5.38 5.92
N ARG A 97 6.34 5.05 7.00
CA ARG A 97 7.77 4.70 6.99
C ARG A 97 8.02 3.52 6.04
N GLN A 98 7.24 2.46 6.15
CA GLN A 98 7.36 1.27 5.29
C GLN A 98 7.11 1.59 3.81
N GLN A 99 6.09 2.40 3.53
CA GLN A 99 5.78 2.85 2.16
C GLN A 99 6.91 3.70 1.58
N ASP A 100 7.44 4.65 2.35
CA ASP A 100 8.55 5.51 1.91
C ASP A 100 9.80 4.66 1.62
N GLU A 101 10.12 3.66 2.47
CA GLU A 101 11.20 2.70 2.24
C GLU A 101 10.99 1.84 0.99
N PHE A 102 9.77 1.35 0.78
CA PHE A 102 9.43 0.56 -0.41
C PHE A 102 9.56 1.40 -1.68
N ASN A 103 9.01 2.62 -1.69
CA ASN A 103 9.12 3.54 -2.81
C ASN A 103 10.58 3.89 -3.11
N ALA A 104 11.40 4.14 -2.07
CA ALA A 104 12.82 4.39 -2.24
C ALA A 104 13.55 3.18 -2.86
N SER A 105 13.16 1.95 -2.49
CA SER A 105 13.75 0.73 -3.04
C SER A 105 13.46 0.49 -4.52
N THR A 106 12.43 1.15 -5.08
CA THR A 106 12.11 1.04 -6.52
C THR A 106 12.88 2.04 -7.39
N VAL A 107 13.56 3.01 -6.80
CA VAL A 107 14.40 3.96 -7.54
C VAL A 107 15.56 3.22 -8.22
N GLY A 108 15.76 3.50 -9.50
CA GLY A 108 16.74 2.82 -10.37
C GLY A 108 16.19 1.57 -11.07
N LEU A 109 15.02 1.06 -10.67
CA LEU A 109 14.39 -0.06 -11.36
C LEU A 109 13.70 0.41 -12.65
N THR A 110 13.76 -0.44 -13.67
CA THR A 110 12.91 -0.33 -14.85
C THR A 110 11.68 -1.20 -14.68
N THR A 111 10.49 -0.61 -14.79
CA THR A 111 9.19 -1.30 -14.66
C THR A 111 8.29 -0.94 -15.83
N PRO A 112 7.42 -1.86 -16.29
CA PRO A 112 6.29 -1.48 -17.12
C PRO A 112 5.37 -0.52 -16.35
N VAL A 113 4.85 0.49 -17.05
CA VAL A 113 3.89 1.47 -16.55
C VAL A 113 2.73 1.57 -17.53
N LEU A 114 1.52 1.32 -17.03
CA LEU A 114 0.29 1.61 -17.77
C LEU A 114 -0.04 3.09 -17.58
N PHE A 115 -0.04 3.86 -18.67
CA PHE A 115 -0.42 5.27 -18.64
C PHE A 115 -1.94 5.43 -18.69
N THR A 116 -2.47 6.31 -17.84
CA THR A 116 -3.91 6.44 -17.60
C THR A 116 -4.45 7.85 -17.84
N GLY A 117 -3.59 8.82 -18.09
CA GLY A 117 -4.01 10.21 -18.34
C GLY A 117 -2.89 11.21 -18.11
N THR A 118 -3.23 12.48 -18.27
CA THR A 118 -2.32 13.59 -18.02
C THR A 118 -1.87 13.65 -16.56
N GLY A 119 -0.63 14.12 -16.35
CA GLY A 119 -0.09 14.39 -15.03
C GLY A 119 -0.63 15.71 -14.44
N ARG A 120 -0.15 16.03 -13.23
CA ARG A 120 -0.58 17.23 -12.50
C ARG A 120 -0.11 18.52 -13.18
N TYR A 121 1.09 18.51 -13.76
CA TYR A 121 1.69 19.66 -14.42
C TYR A 121 1.70 19.47 -15.94
N GLY A 122 1.76 20.57 -16.68
CA GLY A 122 1.80 20.52 -18.15
C GLY A 122 3.05 19.79 -18.65
N GLY A 123 2.89 18.98 -19.71
CA GLY A 123 3.96 18.12 -20.25
C GLY A 123 4.07 16.76 -19.58
N GLN A 124 3.33 16.53 -18.49
CA GLN A 124 3.36 15.26 -17.78
C GLN A 124 2.28 14.30 -18.23
N ILE A 125 2.62 13.02 -18.17
CA ILE A 125 1.69 11.91 -18.26
C ILE A 125 1.86 11.01 -17.03
N ALA A 126 0.73 10.53 -16.51
CA ALA A 126 0.66 9.74 -15.30
C ALA A 126 0.17 8.33 -15.60
N GLY A 127 0.68 7.37 -14.84
CA GLY A 127 0.36 5.98 -14.96
C GLY A 127 0.57 5.21 -13.65
N ARG A 128 0.50 3.89 -13.75
CA ARG A 128 0.66 2.96 -12.64
C ARG A 128 1.74 1.93 -12.96
N SER A 129 2.70 1.77 -12.04
CA SER A 129 3.72 0.72 -12.14
C SER A 129 3.10 -0.67 -11.90
N LEU A 130 3.92 -1.72 -12.02
CA LEU A 130 3.55 -3.09 -11.69
C LEU A 130 3.00 -3.23 -10.25
N TYR A 131 3.51 -2.42 -9.32
CA TYR A 131 3.06 -2.38 -7.91
C TYR A 131 1.91 -1.38 -7.67
N ALA A 132 1.28 -0.88 -8.74
CA ALA A 132 0.24 0.15 -8.72
C ALA A 132 0.65 1.49 -8.09
N GLN A 133 1.95 1.72 -7.88
CA GLN A 133 2.46 3.03 -7.47
C GLN A 133 2.16 4.04 -8.59
N PRO A 134 1.68 5.25 -8.27
CA PRO A 134 1.59 6.32 -9.26
C PRO A 134 2.97 6.62 -9.82
N VAL A 135 3.10 6.64 -11.14
CA VAL A 135 4.33 7.06 -11.83
C VAL A 135 3.99 8.25 -12.72
N VAL A 136 4.82 9.28 -12.67
CA VAL A 136 4.70 10.46 -13.53
C VAL A 136 5.98 10.57 -14.35
N VAL A 137 5.81 10.80 -15.66
CA VAL A 137 6.91 11.03 -16.59
C VAL A 137 6.62 12.29 -17.40
N GLU A 138 7.66 12.97 -17.85
CA GLU A 138 7.54 14.02 -18.87
C GLU A 138 7.44 13.34 -20.24
N SER A 139 6.44 13.69 -21.03
CA SER A 139 6.25 13.15 -22.38
C SER A 139 5.58 14.19 -23.29
N PRO A 140 6.14 14.48 -24.47
CA PRO A 140 5.49 15.32 -25.46
C PRO A 140 4.35 14.60 -26.20
N VAL A 141 4.18 13.29 -25.98
CA VAL A 141 3.20 12.44 -26.64
C VAL A 141 2.22 11.89 -25.60
N GLU A 142 0.94 11.82 -25.97
CA GLU A 142 -0.11 11.15 -25.20
C GLU A 142 0.03 9.62 -25.34
N LEU A 143 0.05 8.91 -24.21
CA LEU A 143 0.27 7.46 -24.15
C LEU A 143 -0.85 6.74 -23.36
N THR A 144 -1.95 7.44 -23.04
CA THR A 144 -3.06 6.87 -22.25
C THR A 144 -3.58 5.58 -22.88
N GLY A 145 -3.67 4.52 -22.07
CA GLY A 145 -4.08 3.18 -22.49
C GLY A 145 -2.91 2.29 -22.91
N GLU A 146 -1.69 2.83 -23.02
CA GLU A 146 -0.50 2.09 -23.42
C GLU A 146 0.38 1.72 -22.22
N ILE A 147 1.14 0.64 -22.38
CA ILE A 147 2.15 0.19 -21.42
C ILE A 147 3.53 0.44 -22.00
N HIS A 148 4.34 1.24 -21.33
CA HIS A 148 5.74 1.45 -21.71
C HIS A 148 6.69 1.18 -20.56
N SER A 149 7.94 0.85 -20.89
CA SER A 149 8.99 0.68 -19.87
C SER A 149 9.47 2.03 -19.38
N VAL A 150 9.53 2.19 -18.06
CA VAL A 150 9.96 3.43 -17.39
C VAL A 150 11.04 3.08 -16.38
N THR A 151 12.17 3.80 -16.41
CA THR A 151 13.14 3.77 -15.32
C THR A 151 12.72 4.77 -14.25
N ILE A 152 12.48 4.29 -13.04
CA ILE A 152 12.14 5.13 -11.89
C ILE A 152 13.38 5.90 -11.46
N THR A 153 13.29 7.23 -11.38
CA THR A 153 14.42 8.09 -11.04
C THR A 153 14.31 8.68 -9.65
N HIS A 154 13.09 8.93 -9.17
CA HIS A 154 12.85 9.53 -7.85
C HIS A 154 11.57 8.99 -7.22
N ALA A 155 11.56 8.94 -5.90
CA ALA A 155 10.39 8.63 -5.08
C ALA A 155 9.96 9.87 -4.30
N ASN A 156 8.79 10.41 -4.62
CA ASN A 156 8.10 11.40 -3.81
C ASN A 156 7.17 10.70 -2.78
N PRO A 157 6.66 11.43 -1.78
CA PRO A 157 5.74 10.86 -0.78
C PRO A 157 4.57 10.03 -1.34
N ASN A 158 4.00 10.45 -2.48
CA ASN A 158 2.77 9.86 -3.02
C ASN A 158 2.89 9.47 -4.50
N SER A 159 4.06 9.60 -5.11
CA SER A 159 4.26 9.25 -6.52
C SER A 159 5.73 9.00 -6.82
N LEU A 160 5.99 8.26 -7.88
CA LEU A 160 7.31 8.07 -8.45
C LEU A 160 7.47 8.99 -9.66
N LEU A 161 8.69 9.46 -9.89
CA LEU A 161 9.08 10.07 -11.15
C LEU A 161 9.92 9.08 -11.95
N GLY A 162 9.81 9.13 -13.27
CA GLY A 162 10.61 8.26 -14.13
C GLY A 162 10.80 8.82 -15.53
N ASN A 163 11.64 8.13 -16.29
CA ASN A 163 11.92 8.43 -17.68
C ASN A 163 11.47 7.24 -18.55
N LEU A 164 10.76 7.54 -19.64
CA LEU A 164 10.43 6.55 -20.66
C LEU A 164 11.72 5.99 -21.27
N ILE A 165 11.76 4.67 -21.42
CA ILE A 165 12.78 4.03 -22.24
C ILE A 165 12.29 4.09 -23.68
N GLN A 166 13.02 4.78 -24.55
CA GLN A 166 12.77 4.71 -25.99
C GLN A 166 13.06 3.29 -26.45
N SER A 167 12.01 2.51 -26.74
CA SER A 167 12.15 1.23 -27.41
C SER A 167 12.65 1.48 -28.83
N LYS A 168 13.83 0.95 -29.17
CA LYS A 168 14.27 0.85 -30.58
C LYS A 168 13.58 -0.29 -31.34
N GLU A 169 12.75 -1.10 -30.69
CA GLU A 169 12.08 -2.22 -31.32
C GLU A 169 10.62 -2.29 -30.87
N THR A 170 9.74 -2.07 -31.84
CA THR A 170 8.34 -2.45 -31.81
C THR A 170 8.29 -3.98 -31.68
N ILE A 171 7.68 -4.51 -30.62
CA ILE A 171 7.32 -5.93 -30.60
C ILE A 171 6.13 -6.06 -31.58
N PRO A 172 6.28 -6.77 -32.72
CA PRO A 172 5.18 -6.94 -33.65
C PRO A 172 4.07 -7.81 -33.02
N ALA A 173 2.84 -7.54 -33.47
CA ALA A 173 1.59 -8.12 -33.00
C ALA A 173 1.52 -9.65 -33.03
#